data_AF-A0A7Z0QN12-F1
#
_entry.id   AF-A0A7Z0QN12-F1
#
_cell.length_a   1.000
_cell.length_b   1.000
_cell.length_c   1.000
_cell.angle_alpha   90.00
_cell.angle_beta   90.00
_cell.angle_gamma   90.00
#
_symmetry.space_group_name_H-M   'P 1'
#
loop_
_entity.id
_entity.type
_entity.pdbx_description
1 polymer ?
#
loop_
_entity_poly.entity_id
_entity_poly.type
_entity_poly.pdbx_seq_one_letter_code
_entity_poly.pdbx_strand_id
1 'polypeptide(L)'
;MSPLSAEPLALRSYHAPIGESSISGISSGAFMAVQFGAAWSSIVKGVGVVAGGPYWCAEAKMWRATGPCMKGPASGLNITAFTTKADAKRVSRQDRSG
;
A
#
# COMPACT_ATOMS: atom_id res chain seq x y z
N MET A 1 -4.08 34.69 2.86
CA MET A 1 -3.16 33.55 2.74
C MET A 1 -3.55 32.78 1.48
N SER A 2 -2.83 33.05 0.39
CA SER A 2 -3.07 32.45 -0.93
C SER A 2 -2.59 30.98 -0.92
N PRO A 3 -3.30 30.05 -1.57
CA PRO A 3 -2.80 28.68 -1.71
C PRO A 3 -1.60 28.69 -2.67
N LEU A 4 -0.47 28.10 -2.25
CA LEU A 4 0.53 27.61 -3.20
C LEU A 4 -0.10 26.44 -3.95
N SER A 5 -0.82 26.75 -5.03
CA SER A 5 -1.10 25.75 -6.06
C SER A 5 0.22 25.54 -6.80
N ALA A 6 0.91 24.45 -6.50
CA ALA A 6 2.02 24.01 -7.33
C ALA A 6 1.47 23.77 -8.75
N GLU A 7 1.97 24.53 -9.73
CA GLU A 7 1.72 24.22 -11.13
C GLU A 7 2.28 22.82 -11.39
N PRO A 8 1.53 21.90 -12.02
CA PRO A 8 2.02 20.54 -12.25
C PRO A 8 3.15 20.61 -13.26
N LEU A 9 4.38 20.70 -12.76
CA LEU A 9 5.58 20.42 -13.53
C LEU A 9 5.44 18.98 -14.03
N ALA A 10 5.18 18.84 -15.32
CA ALA A 10 5.07 17.54 -15.97
C ALA A 10 6.38 16.78 -15.74
N LEU A 11 6.30 15.65 -15.06
CA LEU A 11 7.47 14.79 -14.89
C LEU A 11 7.94 14.32 -16.27
N ARG A 12 9.26 14.24 -16.43
CA ARG A 12 9.85 13.68 -17.65
C ARG A 12 9.52 12.20 -17.75
N SER A 13 9.12 11.76 -18.94
CA SER A 13 8.94 10.35 -19.25
C SER A 13 10.28 9.68 -19.50
N TYR A 14 10.42 8.46 -19.03
CA TYR A 14 11.55 7.59 -19.32
C TYR A 14 11.03 6.30 -19.97
N HIS A 15 11.83 5.68 -20.83
CA HIS A 15 11.51 4.38 -21.44
C HIS A 15 11.80 3.23 -20.45
N ALA A 16 11.22 3.32 -19.25
CA ALA A 16 11.38 2.32 -18.21
C ALA A 16 10.28 1.25 -18.36
N PRO A 17 10.63 -0.04 -18.39
CA PRO A 17 9.65 -1.12 -18.42
C PRO A 17 8.89 -1.16 -17.08
N ILE A 18 7.61 -0.79 -17.11
CA ILE A 18 6.76 -0.76 -15.90
C ILE A 18 6.65 -2.13 -15.23
N GLY A 19 6.56 -3.21 -15.99
CA GLY A 19 6.46 -4.58 -15.47
C GLY A 19 7.74 -5.10 -14.81
N GLU A 20 8.86 -4.39 -14.95
CA GLU A 20 10.13 -4.65 -14.24
C GLU A 20 10.32 -3.72 -13.05
N SER A 21 9.36 -2.83 -12.79
CA SER A 21 9.41 -1.92 -11.65
C SER A 21 8.95 -2.62 -10.37
N SER A 22 9.59 -2.27 -9.25
CA SER A 22 9.17 -2.70 -7.92
C SER A 22 8.96 -1.49 -7.03
N ILE A 23 8.14 -1.63 -5.99
CA ILE A 23 7.92 -0.59 -5.01
C ILE A 23 8.43 -1.04 -3.66
N SER A 24 9.17 -0.18 -2.97
CA SER A 24 9.65 -0.47 -1.63
C SER A 24 9.44 0.73 -0.71
N GLY A 25 9.44 0.47 0.60
CA GLY A 25 9.33 1.54 1.57
C GLY A 25 9.68 1.09 2.98
N ILE A 26 9.83 2.09 3.84
CA ILE A 26 10.04 1.94 5.28
C ILE A 26 8.90 2.58 6.06
N SER A 27 8.48 1.96 7.17
CA SER A 27 7.45 2.51 8.06
C SER A 27 6.15 2.85 7.31
N SER A 28 5.67 4.09 7.35
CA SER A 28 4.51 4.56 6.58
C SER A 28 4.63 4.29 5.07
N GLY A 29 5.84 4.42 4.52
CA GLY A 29 6.14 4.07 3.12
C GLY A 29 6.05 2.57 2.86
N ALA A 30 6.39 1.74 3.85
CA ALA A 30 6.25 0.28 3.75
C ALA A 30 4.78 -0.14 3.73
N PHE A 31 3.94 0.49 4.56
CA PHE A 31 2.49 0.30 4.50
C PHE A 31 1.94 0.75 3.14
N MET A 32 2.39 1.90 2.61
CA MET A 32 1.99 2.37 1.28
C MET A 32 2.39 1.37 0.18
N ALA A 33 3.61 0.83 0.23
CA ALA A 33 4.09 -0.17 -0.71
C ALA A 33 3.19 -1.43 -0.71
N VAL A 34 2.75 -1.90 0.45
CA VAL A 34 1.78 -3.01 0.58
C VAL A 34 0.41 -2.65 0.00
N GLN A 35 -0.11 -1.45 0.30
CA GLN A 35 -1.39 -0.99 -0.24
C GLN A 35 -1.35 -0.87 -1.77
N PHE A 36 -0.23 -0.38 -2.30
CA PHE A 36 0.01 -0.28 -3.74
C PHE A 36 0.08 -1.67 -4.37
N GLY A 37 0.87 -2.59 -3.81
CA GLY A 37 0.96 -3.96 -4.29
C GLY A 37 -0.37 -4.71 -4.26
N ALA A 38 -1.18 -4.55 -3.21
CA ALA A 38 -2.50 -5.18 -3.12
C ALA A 38 -3.49 -4.62 -4.15
N ALA A 39 -3.41 -3.32 -4.46
CA ALA A 39 -4.26 -2.70 -5.45
C ALA A 39 -3.77 -3.00 -6.88
N TRP A 40 -2.49 -2.79 -7.15
CA TRP A 40 -1.87 -2.75 -8.47
C TRP A 40 -0.85 -3.86 -8.68
N SER A 41 -1.14 -5.08 -8.20
CA SER A 41 -0.21 -6.21 -8.33
C SER A 41 0.16 -6.55 -9.77
N SER A 42 -0.66 -6.19 -10.76
CA SER A 42 -0.40 -6.45 -12.17
C SER A 42 0.65 -5.54 -12.80
N ILE A 43 0.97 -4.39 -12.19
CA ILE A 43 1.89 -3.40 -12.78
C ILE A 43 3.29 -3.43 -12.16
N VAL A 44 3.46 -4.01 -10.98
CA VAL A 44 4.76 -4.12 -10.30
C VAL A 44 5.20 -5.57 -10.22
N LYS A 45 6.51 -5.78 -10.39
CA LYS A 45 7.14 -7.09 -10.28
C LYS A 45 7.27 -7.57 -8.84
N GLY A 46 7.32 -6.64 -7.89
CA GLY A 46 7.50 -6.96 -6.48
C GLY A 46 7.31 -5.78 -5.53
N VAL A 47 7.21 -6.10 -4.24
CA VAL A 47 7.01 -5.15 -3.15
C VAL A 47 8.01 -5.43 -2.03
N GLY A 48 8.80 -4.43 -1.65
CA GLY A 48 9.73 -4.48 -0.52
C GLY A 48 9.20 -3.74 0.70
N VAL A 49 9.11 -4.40 1.86
CA VAL A 49 8.45 -3.86 3.05
C VAL A 49 9.41 -3.94 4.24
N VAL A 50 9.84 -2.79 4.77
CA VAL A 50 10.71 -2.73 5.96
C VAL A 50 10.01 -1.96 7.08
N ALA A 51 9.93 -2.55 8.27
CA ALA A 51 9.22 -1.95 9.42
C ALA A 51 7.78 -1.49 9.08
N GLY A 52 7.12 -2.22 8.17
CA GLY A 52 5.72 -2.03 7.78
C GLY A 52 4.83 -3.10 8.39
N GLY A 53 3.72 -3.38 7.72
CA GLY A 53 2.80 -4.41 8.16
C GLY A 53 1.78 -4.77 7.07
N PRO A 54 0.84 -5.68 7.40
CA PRO A 54 -0.09 -6.22 6.43
C PRO A 54 -1.08 -5.17 5.89
N TYR A 55 -1.64 -5.46 4.72
CA TYR A 55 -2.71 -4.68 4.12
C TYR A 55 -3.83 -4.46 5.14
N TRP A 56 -4.32 -3.24 5.27
CA TRP A 56 -5.42 -2.93 6.18
C TRP A 56 -5.13 -3.11 7.69
N CYS A 57 -3.87 -3.20 8.13
CA CYS A 57 -3.51 -3.40 9.55
C CYS A 57 -4.25 -2.46 10.54
N ALA A 58 -4.28 -1.16 10.21
CA ALA A 58 -4.84 -0.14 11.07
C ALA A 58 -6.38 -0.12 11.09
N GLU A 59 -7.05 -0.76 10.12
CA GLU A 59 -8.53 -0.71 9.97
C GLU A 59 -9.13 0.70 10.08
N ALA A 60 -8.43 1.73 9.57
CA ALA A 60 -8.78 3.14 9.70
C ALA A 60 -8.91 3.67 11.15
N LYS A 61 -8.24 3.03 12.12
CA LYS A 61 -8.24 3.42 13.53
C LYS A 61 -6.83 3.85 13.97
N MET A 62 -6.69 5.08 14.47
CA MET A 62 -5.40 5.63 14.91
C MET A 62 -4.74 4.80 16.00
N TRP A 63 -5.50 4.35 17.00
CA TRP A 63 -4.95 3.55 18.11
C TRP A 63 -4.35 2.22 17.63
N ARG A 64 -4.91 1.62 16.57
CA ARG A 64 -4.36 0.40 15.97
C ARG A 64 -3.09 0.68 15.19
N ALA A 65 -3.06 1.81 14.48
CA ALA A 65 -1.88 2.26 13.74
C ALA A 65 -0.69 2.46 14.68
N THR A 66 -0.84 3.24 15.74
CA THR A 66 0.27 3.57 16.67
C THR A 66 0.54 2.48 17.71
N GLY A 67 -0.40 1.56 17.92
CA GLY A 67 -0.28 0.40 18.81
C GLY A 67 0.20 -0.85 18.05
N PRO A 68 -0.65 -1.87 17.86
CA PRO A 68 -0.26 -3.17 17.29
C PRO A 68 0.50 -3.10 15.97
N CYS A 69 0.15 -2.18 15.06
CA CYS A 69 0.80 -2.07 13.75
C CYS A 69 2.21 -1.49 13.80
N MET A 70 2.56 -0.68 14.80
CA MET A 70 3.89 -0.07 14.95
C MET A 70 4.75 -0.73 16.04
N LYS A 71 4.13 -1.20 17.12
CA LYS A 71 4.83 -1.71 18.32
C LYS A 71 4.79 -3.22 18.48
N GLY A 72 3.84 -3.92 17.84
CA GLY A 72 3.59 -5.34 18.11
C GLY A 72 2.95 -5.58 19.48
N PRO A 73 2.54 -6.82 19.84
CA PRO A 73 2.93 -8.11 19.26
C PRO A 73 2.04 -8.60 18.10
N ALA A 74 2.56 -9.53 17.31
CA ALA A 74 1.85 -10.15 16.18
C ALA A 74 0.55 -10.87 16.58
N SER A 75 0.42 -11.29 17.83
CA SER A 75 -0.81 -11.87 18.40
C SER A 75 -1.97 -10.87 18.50
N GLY A 76 -1.69 -9.56 18.45
CA GLY A 76 -2.71 -8.50 18.37
C GLY A 76 -3.20 -8.21 16.95
N LEU A 77 -2.68 -8.92 15.94
CA LEU A 77 -3.03 -8.75 14.53
C LEU A 77 -3.89 -9.92 14.05
N ASN A 78 -5.06 -9.61 13.48
CA ASN A 78 -5.89 -10.61 12.83
C ASN A 78 -5.46 -10.77 11.36
N ILE A 79 -4.49 -11.66 11.12
CA ILE A 79 -3.96 -11.92 9.77
C ILE A 79 -5.05 -12.30 8.78
N THR A 80 -6.03 -13.11 9.19
CA THR A 80 -7.14 -13.54 8.34
C THR A 80 -7.99 -12.36 7.87
N ALA A 81 -8.29 -11.41 8.77
CA ALA A 81 -9.03 -10.21 8.39
C ALA A 81 -8.27 -9.37 7.34
N PHE A 82 -6.94 -9.32 7.42
CA PHE A 82 -6.11 -8.60 6.47
C PHE A 82 -6.04 -9.29 5.10
N THR A 83 -5.86 -10.61 5.08
CA THR A 83 -5.83 -11.38 3.82
C THR A 83 -7.19 -11.37 3.14
N THR A 84 -8.29 -11.59 3.88
CA THR A 84 -9.65 -11.50 3.33
C THR A 84 -9.95 -10.12 2.77
N LYS A 85 -9.48 -9.03 3.41
CA LYS A 85 -9.62 -7.68 2.85
C LYS A 85 -8.78 -7.46 1.59
N ALA A 86 -7.57 -8.01 1.53
CA ALA A 86 -6.74 -7.97 0.34
C ALA A 86 -7.41 -8.73 -0.83
N ASP A 87 -7.95 -9.92 -0.57
CA ASP A 87 -8.64 -10.74 -1.57
C ASP A 87 -9.95 -10.10 -2.02
N ALA A 88 -10.75 -9.54 -1.11
CA ALA A 88 -11.93 -8.76 -1.47
C ALA A 88 -11.56 -7.54 -2.34
N LYS A 89 -10.40 -6.91 -2.09
CA LYS A 89 -9.92 -5.81 -2.92
C LYS A 89 -9.49 -6.27 -4.31
N ARG A 90 -8.94 -7.48 -4.44
CA ARG A 90 -8.65 -8.10 -5.74
C ARG A 90 -9.94 -8.39 -6.53
N VAL A 91 -10.93 -9.02 -5.90
CA VAL A 91 -12.22 -9.36 -6.56
C VAL A 91 -12.96 -8.10 -7.02
N SER A 92 -13.03 -7.07 -6.17
CA SER A 92 -13.68 -5.79 -6.54
C SER A 92 -12.96 -4.98 -7.63
N ARG A 93 -11.71 -5.34 -7.97
CA ARG A 93 -11.02 -4.80 -9.16
C ARG A 93 -11.23 -5.67 -10.38
N GLN A 94 -11.29 -6.99 -10.22
CA GLN A 94 -11.62 -7.92 -11.31
C GLN A 94 -12.96 -7.53 -11.96
N ASP A 95 -13.97 -7.23 -11.15
CA ASP A 95 -15.32 -6.81 -11.58
C ASP A 95 -15.34 -5.44 -12.29
N ARG A 96 -14.33 -4.59 -12.04
CA ARG A 96 -14.23 -3.25 -12.66
C ARG A 96 -13.43 -3.25 -13.96
N SER A 97 -12.97 -4.43 -14.41
CA SER A 97 -12.11 -4.62 -15.57
C SER A 97 -12.85 -5.25 -16.77
N GLY A 98 -14.14 -5.57 -16.61
CA GLY A 98 -15.05 -6.02 -17.67
C GLY A 98 -16.04 -4.91 -18.05
#